data_AF-A0A661THS2-F1
#
_entry.id   AF-A0A661THS2-F1
#
_cell.length_a   1.000
_cell.length_b   1.000
_cell.length_c   1.000
_cell.angle_alpha   90.00
_cell.angle_beta   90.00
_cell.angle_gamma   90.00
#
_symmetry.space_group_name_H-M   'P 1'
#
loop_
_entity.id
_entity.type
_entity.pdbx_description
1 polymer ?
#
loop_
_entity_poly.entity_id
_entity_poly.type
_entity_poly.pdbx_seq_one_letter_code
_entity_poly.pdbx_strand_id
1 'polypeptide(L)' 'MKTNKTVAFSRNATNVFFHILTRCNLKCRHCYINPDQHGTATLPPDTVKKRLAVFAGPDNPANVIFLGGEPTLHPDL' A
#
# COMPACT_ATOMS: atom_id res chain seq x y z
N MET A 1 22.79 -14.69 -8.62
CA MET A 1 21.37 -14.73 -8.23
C MET A 1 20.91 -13.28 -8.02
N LYS A 2 19.95 -12.78 -8.80
CA LYS A 2 19.44 -11.40 -8.65
C LYS A 2 18.61 -11.35 -7.36
N THR A 3 19.03 -10.54 -6.39
CA THR A 3 18.27 -10.31 -5.16
C THR A 3 17.11 -9.38 -5.47
N ASN A 4 15.89 -9.93 -5.53
CA ASN A 4 14.68 -9.10 -5.63
C ASN A 4 14.52 -8.35 -4.32
N LYS A 5 14.61 -7.02 -4.36
CA LYS A 5 14.38 -6.18 -3.18
C LYS A 5 12.88 -6.04 -2.98
N THR A 6 12.40 -6.33 -1.77
CA THR A 6 10.98 -6.13 -1.38
C THR A 6 10.53 -4.69 -1.55
N VAL A 7 11.45 -3.74 -1.30
CA VAL A 7 11.27 -2.31 -1.60
C VAL A 7 12.56 -1.79 -2.23
N ALA A 8 12.44 -1.07 -3.34
CA ALA A 8 13.56 -0.44 -4.02
C ALA A 8 13.31 1.07 -4.16
N PHE A 9 14.33 1.86 -3.80
CA PHE A 9 14.30 3.31 -3.97
C PHE A 9 15.24 3.70 -5.11
N SER A 10 14.78 4.60 -5.97
CA SER A 10 15.59 5.24 -7.00
C SER A 10 15.58 6.75 -6.81
N ARG A 11 16.63 7.41 -7.30
CA ARG A 11 16.65 8.88 -7.39
C ARG A 11 15.50 9.33 -8.28
N ASN A 12 14.84 10.42 -7.89
CA ASN A 12 13.74 11.05 -8.62
C ASN A 12 12.52 10.14 -8.83
N ALA A 13 12.24 9.23 -7.89
CA ALA A 13 11.00 8.46 -7.87
C ALA A 13 10.15 8.81 -6.64
N THR A 14 8.86 9.00 -6.85
CA THR A 14 7.88 9.11 -5.77
C THR A 14 7.58 7.72 -5.22
N ASN A 15 7.83 7.49 -3.93
CA ASN A 15 7.51 6.23 -3.28
C ASN A 15 6.21 6.39 -2.48
N VAL A 16 5.18 5.62 -2.84
CA VAL A 16 3.86 5.69 -2.23
C VAL A 16 3.61 4.41 -1.43
N PHE A 17 3.63 4.53 -0.11
CA PHE A 17 3.21 3.46 0.79
C PHE A 17 1.71 3.59 1.04
N PHE A 18 0.93 2.71 0.42
CA PHE A 18 -0.52 2.84 0.39
C PHE A 18 -1.20 1.73 1.19
N HIS A 19 -1.81 2.09 2.32
CA HIS A 19 -2.57 1.17 3.15
C HIS A 19 -3.93 0.88 2.53
N ILE A 20 -4.13 -0.34 2.04
CA ILE A 20 -5.38 -0.73 1.33
C ILE A 20 -6.42 -1.39 2.24
N LEU A 21 -5.99 -1.92 3.39
CA LEU A 21 -6.87 -2.60 4.36
C LEU A 21 -6.20 -2.73 5.73
N THR A 22 -6.99 -2.90 6.78
CA THR A 22 -6.47 -3.18 8.14
C THR A 22 -6.66 -4.64 8.58
N ARG A 23 -7.45 -5.43 7.84
CA ARG A 23 -7.67 -6.87 8.10
C ARG A 23 -6.37 -7.67 7.96
N CYS A 24 -6.08 -8.56 8.90
CA CYS A 24 -4.93 -9.45 8.85
C CYS A 24 -5.32 -10.83 9.36
N ASN A 25 -4.67 -11.88 8.84
CA ASN A 25 -4.79 -13.24 9.34
C ASN A 25 -3.90 -13.50 10.57
N LEU A 26 -3.04 -12.55 10.95
CA LEU A 26 -2.17 -12.60 12.13
C LEU A 26 -2.61 -11.60 13.21
N LYS A 27 -2.17 -11.85 14.45
CA LYS A 27 -2.40 -11.00 15.63
C LYS A 27 -1.08 -10.66 16.31
N CYS A 28 -0.23 -9.94 15.59
CA CYS A 28 1.14 -9.66 16.03
C CYS A 28 1.15 -8.77 17.29
N ARG A 29 1.93 -9.16 18.32
CA ARG A 29 2.07 -8.40 19.58
C ARG A 29 2.55 -6.95 19.39
N HIS A 30 3.33 -6.70 18.34
CA HIS A 30 3.97 -5.42 18.06
C HIS A 30 3.50 -4.81 16.73
N CYS A 31 2.25 -5.07 16.33
CA CYS A 31 1.67 -4.44 15.14
C CYS A 31 1.43 -2.95 15.40
N TYR A 32 1.89 -2.07 14.50
CA TYR A 32 1.60 -0.63 14.59
C TYR A 32 0.22 -0.26 14.01
N ILE A 33 -0.43 -1.19 13.29
CA ILE A 33 -1.75 -0.93 12.71
C ILE A 33 -2.78 -0.92 13.82
N ASN A 34 -3.45 0.22 13.96
CA ASN A 34 -4.53 0.43 14.90
C ASN A 34 -5.86 0.64 14.15
N PRO A 35 -6.74 -0.36 14.06
CA PRO A 35 -8.03 -0.24 13.38
C PRO A 35 -8.92 0.89 13.91
N ASP A 36 -8.80 1.27 15.18
CA ASP A 36 -9.61 2.35 15.77
C ASP A 36 -9.22 3.73 15.19
N GLN A 37 -7.97 3.89 14.74
CA GLN A 37 -7.47 5.12 14.13
C GLN A 37 -7.44 5.05 12.59
N HIS A 38 -7.13 3.88 12.04
CA HIS A 38 -6.98 3.67 10.61
C HIS A 38 -8.30 3.29 9.92
N GLY A 39 -9.32 2.88 10.68
CA GLY A 39 -10.58 2.38 10.17
C GLY A 39 -10.52 0.94 9.68
N THR A 40 -11.69 0.39 9.38
CA THR A 40 -11.88 -0.99 8.89
C THR A 40 -12.53 -1.05 7.52
N ALA A 41 -12.88 0.10 6.95
CA ALA A 41 -13.53 0.19 5.65
C ALA A 41 -12.54 -0.09 4.52
N THR A 42 -12.93 -0.95 3.58
CA THR A 42 -12.24 -1.13 2.31
C THR A 42 -12.71 -0.07 1.32
N LEU A 43 -11.78 0.67 0.73
CA LEU A 43 -12.11 1.69 -0.27
C LEU A 43 -12.48 1.03 -1.62
N PRO A 44 -13.49 1.54 -2.35
CA PRO A 44 -13.78 1.06 -3.70
C PRO A 44 -12.56 1.22 -4.63
N PRO A 45 -12.29 0.26 -5.53
CA PRO A 45 -11.14 0.30 -6.44
C PRO A 45 -11.01 1.62 -7.22
N ASP A 46 -12.12 2.20 -7.67
CA ASP A 46 -12.11 3.47 -8.40
C ASP A 46 -11.64 4.66 -7.55
N THR A 47 -11.93 4.63 -6.25
CA THR A 47 -11.43 5.65 -5.31
C THR A 47 -9.92 5.50 -5.13
N VAL A 48 -9.42 4.27 -5.01
CA VAL A 48 -7.98 3.98 -4.92
C VAL A 48 -7.26 4.45 -6.18
N LYS A 49 -7.77 4.09 -7.37
CA LYS A 49 -7.21 4.53 -8.66
C LYS A 49 -7.14 6.06 -8.77
N LYS A 50 -8.23 6.76 -8.44
CA LYS A 50 -8.26 8.23 -8.46
C LYS A 50 -7.21 8.85 -7.53
N ARG A 51 -7.00 8.28 -6.35
CA ARG A 51 -5.99 8.76 -5.40
C ARG A 51 -4.57 8.49 -5.87
N LEU A 52 -4.29 7.29 -6.41
CA LEU A 52 -2.98 6.93 -6.93
C LEU A 52 -2.61 7.74 -8.19
N ALA A 53 -3.59 8.12 -9.00
CA ALA A 53 -3.38 8.94 -10.19
C ALA A 53 -2.73 10.30 -9.89
N VAL A 54 -2.93 10.86 -8.69
CA VAL A 54 -2.30 12.12 -8.26
C VAL A 54 -0.76 12.00 -8.21
N PHE A 55 -0.25 10.79 -7.99
CA PHE A 55 1.19 10.53 -7.94
C PHE A 55 1.76 10.04 -9.28
N ALA A 56 0.90 9.76 -10.27
CA ALA A 56 1.31 9.29 -11.58
C ALA A 56 1.64 10.47 -12.50
N GLY A 57 2.86 10.99 -12.40
CA GLY A 57 3.39 12.04 -13.27
C GLY A 57 4.24 11.47 -14.43
N PRO A 58 4.22 12.08 -15.62
CA PRO A 58 5.01 11.61 -16.77
C PRO A 58 6.53 11.65 -16.51
N ASP A 59 7.00 12.63 -15.74
CA ASP A 59 8.43 12.85 -15.49
C ASP A 59 8.93 12.29 -14.14
N ASN A 60 8.03 11.69 -13.35
CA ASN A 60 8.35 11.20 -12.01
C ASN A 60 7.74 9.80 -11.80
N PRO A 61 8.50 8.72 -12.07
CA PRO A 61 8.01 7.37 -11.90
C PRO A 61 7.60 7.13 -10.44
N ALA A 62 6.37 6.67 -10.25
CA ALA A 62 5.86 6.31 -8.93
C ALA A 62 6.12 4.82 -8.64
N ASN A 63 6.74 4.55 -7.50
CA ASN A 63 6.84 3.22 -6.93
C ASN A 63 5.75 3.05 -5.86
N VAL A 64 4.76 2.20 -6.11
CA VAL A 64 3.62 1.99 -5.20
C VAL A 64 3.83 0.69 -4.43
N ILE A 65 3.83 0.78 -3.11
CA ILE A 65 3.91 -0.35 -2.19
C ILE A 65 2.56 -0.48 -1.49
N PHE A 66 1.84 -1.57 -1.77
CA PHE A 66 0.61 -1.88 -1.04
C PHE A 66 0.94 -2.44 0.34
N LEU A 67 0.43 -1.75 1.36
CA LEU A 67 0.56 -2.09 2.77
C LEU A 67 -0.82 -2.23 3.41
N GLY A 68 -0.82 -2.55 4.70
CA GLY A 68 -2.03 -2.76 5.47
C GLY A 68 -1.82 -3.88 6.47
N GLY A 69 -2.90 -4.56 6.83
CA GLY A 69 -2.81 -5.83 7.56
C GLY A 69 -2.11 -6.89 6.71
N GLU A 70 -2.87 -7.74 6.04
CA GLU A 70 -2.34 -8.63 5.00
C GLU A 70 -2.88 -8.19 3.63
N PRO A 71 -2.10 -7.48 2.79
CA PRO A 71 -2.57 -6.92 1.52
C PRO A 71 -3.25 -7.93 0.60
N THR A 72 -2.79 -9.18 0.59
CA THR A 72 -3.35 -10.25 -0.26
C THR A 72 -4.75 -10.71 0.15
N LEU A 73 -5.26 -10.26 1.31
CA LEU A 73 -6.65 -10.50 1.72
C LEU A 73 -7.64 -9.48 1.13
N HIS A 74 -7.20 -8.52 0.32
CA HIS A 74 -8.11 -7.59 -0.34
C HIS A 74 -8.94 -8.33 -1.41
N PRO A 75 -10.28 -8.20 -1.43
CA PRO A 75 -11.12 -9.00 -2.33
C PRO A 75 -10.96 -8.64 -3.82
N ASP A 76 -10.63 -7.37 -4.10
CA ASP A 76 -10.54 -6.84 -5.47
C ASP A 76 -9.10 -6.51 -5.90
N LEU A 77 -8.10 -7.09 -5.24
CA LEU A 77 -6.67 -6.92 -5.59
C LEU A 77 -6.21 -8.05 -6.53
#